data_AF-A0A3D5BPV8-F1
#
_entry.id   AF-A0A3D5BPV8-F1
#
_cell.length_a   1.000
_cell.length_b   1.000
_cell.length_c   1.000
_cell.angle_alpha   90.00
_cell.angle_beta   90.00
_cell.angle_gamma   90.00
#
_symmetry.space_group_name_H-M   'P 1'
#
loop_
_entity.id
_entity.type
_entity.pdbx_description
1 polymer ?
#
loop_
_entity_poly.entity_id
_entity_poly.type
_entity_poly.pdbx_seq_one_letter_code
_entity_poly.pdbx_strand_id
1 'polypeptide(L)'
;GKEADAKNAKAREMMGEAHDYASAPAKLLARFDDMDFWVAQSAKCISCGACTYMCPTCYCFNITDDDLGLSSRRIRTWDNCMSHTFTLEGSGHNPRSTKAHRLKNRVGHKFSYYPDLHKGVIACCGCGRCIKQCPAGVDIRQIVNAAQEYAE
;
A
#
# COMPACT_ATOMS: atom_id res chain seq x y z
N GLY A 1 17.67 -6.65 30.57
CA GLY A 1 18.73 -7.44 31.22
C GLY A 1 20.00 -7.17 30.45
N LYS A 2 21.12 -6.87 31.13
CA LYS A 2 22.24 -6.09 30.53
C LYS A 2 22.68 -6.54 29.13
N GLU A 3 22.72 -7.84 28.85
CA GLU A 3 23.05 -8.38 27.53
C GLU A 3 22.00 -8.03 26.45
N ALA A 4 20.72 -8.18 26.77
CA ALA A 4 19.61 -7.80 25.88
C ALA A 4 19.62 -6.29 25.60
N ASP A 5 19.92 -5.49 26.61
CA ASP A 5 19.98 -4.03 26.50
C ASP A 5 21.15 -3.60 25.59
N ALA A 6 22.31 -4.24 25.70
CA ALA A 6 23.46 -4.02 24.82
C ALA A 6 23.19 -4.43 23.36
N LYS A 7 22.54 -5.59 23.15
CA LYS A 7 22.12 -6.03 21.81
C LYS A 7 21.12 -5.06 21.17
N ASN A 8 20.15 -4.56 21.95
CA ASN A 8 19.18 -3.58 21.47
C ASN A 8 19.83 -2.23 21.13
N ALA A 9 20.80 -1.77 21.92
CA ALA A 9 21.54 -0.54 21.64
C ALA A 9 22.32 -0.64 20.32
N LYS A 10 23.07 -1.73 20.14
CA LYS A 10 23.82 -1.99 18.89
C LYS A 10 22.90 -2.10 17.68
N ALA A 11 21.75 -2.77 17.82
CA ALA A 11 20.76 -2.86 16.74
C ALA A 11 20.20 -1.48 16.36
N ARG A 12 19.92 -0.61 17.32
CA ARG A 12 19.45 0.77 17.06
C ARG A 12 20.50 1.60 16.34
N GLU A 13 21.77 1.52 16.77
CA GLU A 13 22.88 2.20 16.10
C GLU A 13 23.02 1.75 14.64
N MET A 14 22.92 0.44 14.38
CA MET A 14 22.98 -0.11 13.02
C MET A 14 21.81 0.30 12.12
N MET A 15 20.62 0.53 12.68
CA MET A 15 19.44 0.93 11.88
C MET A 15 19.44 2.41 11.51
N GLY A 16 20.23 3.24 12.19
CA GLY A 16 20.26 4.68 11.97
C GLY A 16 18.97 5.38 12.39
N GLU A 17 18.79 6.61 11.88
CA GLU A 17 17.59 7.41 12.15
C GLU A 17 16.42 6.96 11.28
N ALA A 18 15.23 6.92 11.87
CA ALA A 18 14.01 6.57 11.15
C ALA A 18 13.65 7.70 10.18
N HIS A 19 13.30 7.33 8.94
CA HIS A 19 12.84 8.28 7.95
C HIS A 19 11.56 8.99 8.41
N ASP A 20 11.52 10.32 8.26
CA ASP A 20 10.35 11.12 8.60
C ASP A 20 9.31 11.11 7.48
N TYR A 21 8.13 10.57 7.78
CA TYR A 21 6.99 10.50 6.87
C TYR A 21 5.96 11.62 7.09
N ALA A 22 6.23 12.63 7.93
CA ALA A 22 5.26 13.69 8.23
C ALA A 22 4.76 14.45 6.99
N SER A 23 5.63 14.68 5.99
CA SER A 23 5.26 15.35 4.74
C SER A 23 4.70 14.42 3.66
N ALA A 24 4.68 13.11 3.90
CA ALA A 24 4.24 12.12 2.92
C ALA A 24 2.80 12.34 2.41
N PRO A 25 1.79 12.65 3.25
CA PRO A 25 0.43 12.85 2.77
C PRO A 25 0.32 13.95 1.71
N ALA A 26 0.90 15.12 2.01
CA ALA A 26 0.87 16.28 1.11
C ALA A 26 1.66 16.02 -0.19
N LYS A 27 2.87 15.44 -0.07
CA LYS A 27 3.73 15.17 -1.23
C LYS A 27 3.17 14.09 -2.16
N LEU A 28 2.53 13.06 -1.61
CA LEU A 28 1.84 12.05 -2.41
C LEU A 28 0.60 12.63 -3.12
N LEU A 29 -0.11 13.54 -2.47
CA LEU A 29 -1.25 14.23 -3.06
C LEU A 29 -0.82 15.16 -4.22
N ALA A 30 0.28 15.89 -4.05
CA ALA A 30 0.86 16.73 -5.11
C ALA A 30 1.26 15.92 -6.36
N ARG A 31 1.65 14.64 -6.19
CA ARG A 31 1.97 13.70 -7.27
C ARG A 31 0.78 12.84 -7.72
N PHE A 32 -0.45 13.14 -7.29
CA PHE A 32 -1.58 12.24 -7.52
C PHE A 32 -1.87 12.01 -9.00
N ASP A 33 -1.76 13.05 -9.84
CA ASP A 33 -2.02 12.98 -11.28
C ASP A 33 -0.76 12.75 -12.14
N ASP A 34 0.42 12.69 -11.51
CA ASP A 34 1.69 12.41 -12.19
C ASP A 34 1.82 10.91 -12.50
N MET A 35 1.19 10.50 -13.60
CA MET A 35 1.20 9.09 -14.00
C MET A 35 2.56 8.60 -14.47
N ASP A 36 3.46 9.46 -14.94
CA ASP A 36 4.82 9.07 -15.32
C ASP A 36 5.62 8.62 -14.09
N PHE A 37 5.49 9.34 -12.98
CA PHE A 37 6.00 8.90 -11.68
C PHE A 37 5.42 7.53 -11.30
N TRP A 38 4.10 7.36 -11.31
CA TRP A 38 3.48 6.09 -10.91
C TRP A 38 3.83 4.91 -11.82
N VAL A 39 4.01 5.16 -13.12
CA VAL A 39 4.50 4.17 -14.07
C VAL A 39 5.94 3.78 -13.72
N ALA A 40 6.82 4.74 -13.46
CA ALA A 40 8.19 4.47 -13.06
C ALA A 40 8.26 3.67 -11.74
N GLN A 41 7.50 4.08 -10.71
CA GLN A 41 7.45 3.39 -9.42
C GLN A 41 6.87 1.98 -9.50
N SER A 42 5.97 1.73 -10.46
CA SER A 42 5.34 0.42 -10.67
C SER A 42 6.06 -0.46 -11.71
N ALA A 43 7.14 0.02 -12.33
CA ALA A 43 7.79 -0.64 -13.47
C ALA A 43 8.17 -2.11 -13.16
N LYS A 44 8.85 -2.34 -12.03
CA LYS A 44 9.27 -3.68 -11.59
C LYS A 44 8.13 -4.54 -11.02
N CYS A 45 6.96 -3.97 -10.72
CA CYS A 45 5.85 -4.72 -10.14
C CYS A 45 5.26 -5.72 -11.17
N ILE A 46 5.20 -6.99 -10.77
CA ILE A 46 4.58 -8.09 -11.54
C ILE A 46 3.14 -8.41 -11.11
N SER A 47 2.52 -7.55 -10.28
CA SER A 47 1.13 -7.70 -9.80
C SER A 47 0.82 -9.02 -9.06
N CYS A 48 1.80 -9.62 -8.38
CA CYS A 48 1.62 -10.91 -7.67
C CYS A 48 0.74 -10.86 -6.40
N GLY A 49 0.38 -9.69 -5.88
CA GLY A 49 -0.47 -9.57 -4.67
C GLY A 49 0.17 -9.94 -3.33
N ALA A 50 1.43 -10.40 -3.28
CA ALA A 50 2.09 -10.76 -2.01
C ALA A 50 2.11 -9.62 -0.98
N CYS A 51 2.23 -8.39 -1.46
CA CYS A 51 2.31 -7.20 -0.61
C CYS A 51 0.98 -6.88 0.09
N THR A 52 -0.18 -7.19 -0.51
CA THR A 52 -1.51 -7.03 0.11
C THR A 52 -1.79 -8.19 1.05
N TYR A 53 -1.50 -9.42 0.62
CA TYR A 53 -1.72 -10.62 1.42
C TYR A 53 -0.97 -10.63 2.76
N MET A 54 0.30 -10.20 2.75
CA MET A 54 1.16 -10.24 3.96
C MET A 54 1.06 -9.00 4.85
N CYS A 55 0.32 -7.97 4.43
CA CYS A 55 0.28 -6.70 5.16
C CYS A 55 -0.74 -6.76 6.30
N PRO A 56 -0.32 -6.57 7.57
CA PRO A 56 -1.21 -6.70 8.73
C PRO A 56 -2.23 -5.55 8.84
N THR A 57 -2.04 -4.45 8.09
CA THR A 57 -2.94 -3.30 8.09
C THR A 57 -3.84 -3.23 6.85
N CYS A 58 -3.79 -4.24 5.98
CA CYS A 58 -4.71 -4.34 4.85
C CYS A 58 -6.04 -4.93 5.31
N TYR A 59 -7.13 -4.24 4.94
CA TYR A 59 -8.51 -4.62 5.30
C TYR A 59 -9.45 -4.61 4.08
N CYS A 60 -8.89 -4.67 2.86
CA CYS A 60 -9.68 -4.71 1.64
C CYS A 60 -10.53 -5.98 1.60
N PHE A 61 -11.79 -5.82 1.18
CA PHE A 61 -12.74 -6.91 1.05
C PHE A 61 -13.56 -6.72 -0.23
N ASN A 62 -14.13 -7.81 -0.72
CA ASN A 62 -15.15 -7.78 -1.76
C ASN A 62 -16.49 -8.26 -1.16
N ILE A 63 -17.58 -7.84 -1.80
CA ILE A 63 -18.93 -8.31 -1.51
C ILE A 63 -19.48 -8.93 -2.78
N THR A 64 -19.90 -10.19 -2.68
CA THR A 64 -20.54 -10.92 -3.78
C THR A 64 -21.90 -11.40 -3.32
N ASP A 65 -22.90 -11.27 -4.19
CA ASP A 65 -24.22 -11.87 -4.00
C ASP A 65 -24.23 -13.22 -4.72
N ASP A 66 -24.51 -14.28 -3.97
CA ASP A 66 -24.60 -15.66 -4.46
C ASP A 66 -26.08 -16.03 -4.60
N ASP A 67 -26.50 -16.24 -5.84
CA ASP A 67 -27.87 -16.60 -6.20
C ASP A 67 -28.05 -18.12 -6.08
N LEU A 68 -28.91 -18.54 -5.16
CA LEU A 68 -29.25 -19.94 -4.90
C LEU A 68 -30.65 -20.28 -5.46
N GLY A 69 -31.14 -19.51 -6.44
CA GLY A 69 -32.41 -19.69 -7.12
C GLY A 69 -33.58 -19.05 -6.37
N LEU A 70 -34.12 -19.76 -5.37
CA LEU A 70 -35.24 -19.25 -4.53
C LEU A 70 -34.77 -18.46 -3.31
N SER A 71 -33.46 -18.34 -3.12
CA SER A 71 -32.85 -17.58 -2.03
C SER A 71 -31.52 -17.01 -2.51
N SER A 72 -31.03 -15.99 -1.82
CA SER A 72 -29.70 -15.42 -2.09
C SER A 72 -28.97 -15.20 -0.78
N ARG A 73 -27.63 -15.17 -0.86
CA ARG A 73 -26.79 -14.78 0.27
C ARG A 73 -25.75 -13.75 -0.17
N ARG A 74 -25.54 -12.75 0.68
CA ARG A 74 -24.49 -11.76 0.51
C ARG A 74 -23.25 -12.21 1.29
N ILE A 75 -22.14 -12.41 0.59
CA ILE A 75 -20.90 -12.92 1.16
C ILE A 75 -19.85 -11.80 1.15
N ARG A 76 -19.19 -11.58 2.28
CA ARG A 76 -17.99 -10.74 2.36
C ARG A 76 -16.75 -11.62 2.36
N THR A 77 -15.88 -11.44 1.38
CA THR A 77 -14.61 -12.17 1.25
C THR A 77 -13.43 -11.20 1.34
N TRP A 78 -12.29 -11.71 1.80
CA TRP A 78 -11.04 -10.94 1.72
C TRP A 78 -10.68 -10.71 0.25
N ASP A 79 -10.28 -9.48 -0.07
CA ASP A 79 -9.80 -9.12 -1.40
C ASP A 79 -8.63 -8.13 -1.28
N ASN A 80 -8.13 -7.64 -2.40
CA ASN A 80 -6.93 -6.84 -2.46
C ASN A 80 -7.05 -5.72 -3.49
N CYS A 81 -6.77 -4.49 -3.06
CA CYS A 81 -6.83 -3.31 -3.92
C CYS A 81 -5.81 -3.28 -5.08
N MET A 82 -4.89 -4.26 -5.12
CA MET A 82 -3.94 -4.46 -6.21
C MET A 82 -4.46 -5.39 -7.32
N SER A 83 -5.59 -6.08 -7.07
CA SER A 83 -6.25 -6.91 -8.07
C SER A 83 -6.87 -6.05 -9.16
N HIS A 84 -6.83 -6.53 -10.40
CA HIS A 84 -7.52 -5.89 -11.52
C HIS A 84 -9.03 -5.84 -11.30
N THR A 85 -9.61 -6.87 -10.66
CA THR A 85 -11.06 -6.99 -10.46
C THR A 85 -11.60 -6.12 -9.33
N PHE A 86 -10.75 -5.63 -8.42
CA PHE A 86 -11.18 -4.96 -7.20
C PHE A 86 -12.01 -3.70 -7.45
N THR A 87 -11.73 -2.99 -8.54
CA THR A 87 -12.47 -1.78 -8.96
C THR A 87 -13.08 -1.92 -10.33
N LEU A 88 -13.24 -3.15 -10.81
CA LEU A 88 -13.97 -3.39 -12.04
C LEU A 88 -15.46 -3.21 -11.75
N GLU A 89 -16.05 -2.21 -12.36
CA GLU A 89 -17.47 -1.89 -12.22
C GLU A 89 -18.33 -2.82 -13.08
N GLY A 90 -19.62 -2.94 -12.76
CA GLY A 90 -20.57 -3.75 -13.54
C GLY A 90 -20.77 -3.26 -14.99
N SER A 91 -20.40 -2.00 -15.28
CA SER A 91 -20.36 -1.44 -16.64
C SER A 91 -19.20 -1.96 -17.48
N GLY A 92 -18.24 -2.67 -16.88
CA GLY A 92 -16.95 -3.01 -17.47
C GLY A 92 -15.89 -1.90 -17.38
N HIS A 93 -16.25 -0.71 -16.90
CA HIS A 93 -15.29 0.35 -16.62
C HIS A 93 -14.40 -0.03 -15.42
N ASN A 94 -13.11 0.31 -15.50
CA ASN A 94 -12.19 0.12 -14.39
C ASN A 94 -11.37 1.40 -14.16
N PRO A 95 -11.69 2.19 -13.13
CA PRO A 95 -10.96 3.41 -12.79
C PRO A 95 -9.48 3.16 -12.45
N ARG A 96 -9.08 1.90 -12.20
CA ARG A 96 -7.71 1.50 -11.87
C ARG A 96 -7.24 0.35 -12.77
N SER A 97 -7.38 0.55 -14.07
CA SER A 97 -7.06 -0.43 -15.12
C SER A 97 -5.60 -0.90 -15.12
N THR A 98 -4.64 -0.03 -14.80
CA THR A 98 -3.20 -0.37 -14.81
C THR A 98 -2.62 -0.65 -13.41
N LYS A 99 -1.50 -1.38 -13.36
CA LYS A 99 -0.76 -1.61 -12.10
C LYS A 99 -0.30 -0.32 -11.44
N ALA A 100 -0.02 0.73 -12.22
CA ALA A 100 0.35 2.06 -11.71
C ALA A 100 -0.80 2.69 -10.93
N HIS A 101 -2.02 2.70 -11.49
CA HIS A 101 -3.22 3.22 -10.80
C HIS A 101 -3.52 2.46 -9.50
N ARG A 102 -3.35 1.14 -9.51
CA ARG A 102 -3.57 0.31 -8.30
C ARG A 102 -2.48 0.53 -7.26
N LEU A 103 -1.22 0.64 -7.67
CA LEU A 103 -0.11 0.95 -6.76
C LEU A 103 -0.26 2.34 -6.14
N LYS A 104 -0.64 3.35 -6.94
CA LYS A 104 -1.02 4.69 -6.47
C LYS A 104 -2.05 4.61 -5.36
N ASN A 105 -3.14 3.87 -5.59
CA ASN A 105 -4.19 3.67 -4.59
C ASN A 105 -3.66 3.01 -3.30
N ARG A 106 -2.83 1.96 -3.41
CA ARG A 106 -2.24 1.28 -2.25
C ARG A 106 -1.34 2.21 -1.44
N VAL A 107 -0.49 3.00 -2.09
CA VAL A 107 0.43 3.93 -1.44
C VAL A 107 -0.36 5.06 -0.80
N GLY A 108 -1.28 5.69 -1.53
CA GLY A 108 -2.14 6.75 -1.03
C GLY A 108 -3.01 6.30 0.15
N HIS A 109 -3.59 5.10 0.10
CA HIS A 109 -4.34 4.55 1.23
C HIS A 109 -3.49 4.32 2.47
N LYS A 110 -2.17 4.17 2.37
CA LYS A 110 -1.31 3.97 3.55
C LYS A 110 -0.73 5.28 4.09
N PHE A 111 -0.43 6.23 3.22
CA PHE A 111 0.39 7.39 3.54
C PHE A 111 -0.26 8.74 3.20
N SER A 112 -1.46 8.77 2.62
CA SER A 112 -2.20 10.00 2.28
C SER A 112 -3.65 9.96 2.80
N TYR A 113 -4.57 9.28 2.10
CA TYR A 113 -6.01 9.34 2.43
C TYR A 113 -6.34 8.78 3.83
N TYR A 114 -5.62 7.74 4.29
CA TYR A 114 -5.86 7.17 5.61
C TYR A 114 -5.41 8.12 6.73
N PRO A 115 -4.18 8.70 6.69
CA PRO A 115 -3.83 9.82 7.57
C PRO A 115 -4.88 10.93 7.62
N ASP A 116 -5.39 11.37 6.47
CA ASP A 116 -6.40 12.44 6.41
C ASP A 116 -7.68 12.07 7.15
N LEU A 117 -8.14 10.82 7.01
CA LEU A 117 -9.33 10.30 7.67
C LEU A 117 -9.10 9.92 9.16
N HIS A 118 -7.86 9.69 9.56
CA HIS A 118 -7.50 9.15 10.88
C HIS A 118 -6.53 10.04 11.64
N LYS A 119 -6.74 11.36 11.60
CA LYS A 119 -6.03 12.36 12.43
C LYS A 119 -4.50 12.27 12.31
N GLY A 120 -4.00 12.09 11.09
CA GLY A 120 -2.58 12.03 10.78
C GLY A 120 -1.93 10.64 10.99
N VAL A 121 -2.69 9.62 11.39
CA VAL A 121 -2.14 8.28 11.61
C VAL A 121 -1.78 7.62 10.27
N ILE A 122 -0.51 7.26 10.09
CA ILE A 122 -0.05 6.48 8.94
C ILE A 122 -0.50 5.02 9.10
N ALA A 123 -1.16 4.47 8.07
CA ALA A 123 -1.66 3.09 8.12
C ALA A 123 -0.54 2.05 7.97
N CYS A 124 0.64 2.45 7.47
CA CYS A 124 1.81 1.57 7.38
C CYS A 124 2.50 1.48 8.75
N CYS A 125 2.53 0.28 9.35
CA CYS A 125 3.22 0.04 10.62
C CYS A 125 4.72 -0.31 10.49
N GLY A 126 5.31 -0.17 9.31
CA GLY A 126 6.74 -0.42 9.11
C GLY A 126 7.20 -1.89 9.23
N CYS A 127 6.28 -2.87 9.24
CA CYS A 127 6.63 -4.28 9.48
C CYS A 127 7.50 -4.96 8.39
N GLY A 128 7.73 -4.32 7.23
CA GLY A 128 8.62 -4.82 6.17
C GLY A 128 8.18 -6.09 5.41
N ARG A 129 7.10 -6.76 5.83
CA ARG A 129 6.65 -8.04 5.22
C ARG A 129 6.37 -7.93 3.72
N CYS A 130 5.80 -6.80 3.30
CA CYS A 130 5.51 -6.55 1.88
C CYS A 130 6.75 -6.42 1.01
N ILE A 131 7.89 -6.01 1.59
CA ILE A 131 9.19 -5.87 0.90
C ILE A 131 9.86 -7.24 0.85
N LYS A 132 9.98 -7.89 2.02
CA LYS A 132 10.63 -9.21 2.15
C LYS A 132 10.02 -10.27 1.24
N GLN A 133 8.69 -10.26 1.07
CA GLN A 133 7.98 -11.25 0.25
C GLN A 133 7.84 -10.85 -1.22
N CYS A 134 8.28 -9.65 -1.62
CA CYS A 134 8.11 -9.21 -3.00
C CYS A 134 9.13 -9.90 -3.92
N PRO A 135 8.70 -10.73 -4.89
CA PRO A 135 9.62 -11.39 -5.82
C PRO A 135 10.35 -10.42 -6.75
N ALA A 136 9.84 -9.19 -6.90
CA ALA A 136 10.43 -8.14 -7.73
C ALA A 136 11.06 -6.99 -6.92
N GLY A 137 11.20 -7.16 -5.60
CA GLY A 137 11.86 -6.18 -4.73
C GLY A 137 11.18 -4.80 -4.67
N VAL A 138 9.85 -4.71 -4.84
CA VAL A 138 9.10 -3.46 -4.65
C VAL A 138 9.17 -3.03 -3.18
N ASP A 139 9.77 -1.86 -2.96
CA ASP A 139 9.87 -1.24 -1.64
C ASP A 139 8.94 -0.04 -1.58
N ILE A 140 7.89 -0.13 -0.76
CA ILE A 140 6.91 0.94 -0.61
C ILE A 140 7.53 2.20 0.02
N ARG A 141 8.59 2.06 0.81
CA ARG A 141 9.29 3.20 1.44
C ARG A 141 9.99 4.03 0.39
N GLN A 142 10.69 3.39 -0.55
CA GLN A 142 11.37 4.08 -1.64
C GLN A 142 10.40 4.92 -2.48
N ILE A 143 9.18 4.43 -2.69
CA ILE A 143 8.13 5.16 -3.42
C ILE A 143 7.74 6.44 -2.66
N VAL A 144 7.55 6.34 -1.34
CA VAL A 144 7.18 7.50 -0.50
C VAL A 144 8.33 8.49 -0.41
N ASN A 145 9.56 8.01 -0.23
CA ASN A 145 10.75 8.85 -0.21
C ASN A 145 10.92 9.61 -1.53
N ALA A 146 10.76 8.94 -2.68
CA ALA A 146 10.83 9.57 -3.99
C ALA A 146 9.73 10.63 -4.21
N ALA A 147 8.55 10.45 -3.61
CA ALA A 147 7.51 11.47 -3.61
C ALA A 147 7.89 12.68 -2.73
N GLN A 148 8.52 12.45 -1.56
CA GLN A 148 8.95 13.51 -0.65
C GLN A 148 10.14 14.32 -1.18
N GLU A 149 11.05 13.70 -1.91
CA GLU A 149 12.20 14.35 -2.58
C GLU A 149 11.79 15.24 -3.76
N TYR A 150 10.53 15.20 -4.17
CA TYR A 150 10.04 16.09 -5.21
C TYR A 150 10.05 17.56 -4.78
N ALA A 151 10.93 18.33 -5.41
CA ALA A 151 10.76 19.78 -5.53
C ALA A 151 9.67 20.05 -6.57
N GLU A 152 8.65 20.81 -6.15
CA GLU A 152 7.58 21.30 -7.04
C GLU A 152 8.16 22.19 -8.15
#